data_AF-A2AQ47-F1
#
_entry.id   AF-A2AQ47-F1
#
_cell.length_a   1.000
_cell.length_b   1.000
_cell.length_c   1.000
_cell.angle_alpha   90.00
_cell.angle_beta   90.00
_cell.angle_gamma   90.00
#
_symmetry.space_group_name_H-M   'P 1'
#
loop_
_entity.id
_entity.type
_entity.pdbx_description
1 polymer ?
#
loop_
_entity_poly.entity_id
_entity_poly.type
_entity_poly.pdbx_seq_one_letter_code
_entity_poly.pdbx_strand_id
1 'polypeptide(L)'
;MSWGTELWDQFDNLEKHTQWGIDILEKYIKFVKERTEIELSYAKQLRNLSKKYQPKKNSKEEEEYKYTACKAFLSTLNEMNDYAGQHEVISENMTSQITVDLMRYVQELKQERKSARQQAQIRQQMAEDSKADYSLILQRFNQEQWEYYHTHIPNIFQKI
;
A
#
# COMPACT_ATOMS: atom_id res chain seq x y z
N MET A 1 -2.13 8.57 -23.86
CA MET A 1 -1.28 7.37 -23.68
C MET A 1 -1.85 6.53 -22.55
N SER A 2 -1.96 5.21 -22.73
CA SER A 2 -2.47 4.28 -21.71
C SER A 2 -1.52 3.09 -21.56
N TRP A 3 -1.36 2.57 -20.34
CA TRP A 3 -0.51 1.40 -20.11
C TRP A 3 -0.98 0.17 -20.89
N GLY A 4 -2.30 0.02 -21.10
CA GLY A 4 -2.85 -1.11 -21.86
C GLY A 4 -2.51 -1.11 -23.35
N THR A 5 -2.05 0.02 -23.90
CA THR A 5 -1.64 0.11 -25.31
C THR A 5 -0.12 0.19 -25.45
N GLU A 6 0.52 1.00 -24.61
CA GLU A 6 1.95 1.30 -24.73
C GLU A 6 2.85 0.25 -24.05
N LEU A 7 2.30 -0.51 -23.09
CA LEU A 7 3.05 -1.44 -22.23
C LEU A 7 2.46 -2.86 -22.29
N TRP A 8 1.85 -3.23 -23.42
CA TRP A 8 1.10 -4.48 -23.59
C TRP A 8 1.95 -5.75 -23.35
N ASP A 9 3.26 -5.68 -23.59
CA ASP A 9 4.23 -6.76 -23.41
C ASP A 9 5.04 -6.66 -22.11
N GLN A 10 4.80 -5.63 -21.28
CA GLN A 10 5.59 -5.30 -20.10
C GLN A 10 4.98 -5.85 -18.80
N PHE A 11 4.29 -6.98 -18.84
CA PHE A 11 3.55 -7.52 -17.69
C PHE A 11 4.41 -7.65 -16.42
N ASP A 12 5.59 -8.27 -16.52
CA ASP A 12 6.48 -8.48 -15.37
C ASP A 12 6.97 -7.16 -14.77
N ASN A 13 7.19 -6.15 -15.61
CA ASN A 13 7.62 -4.82 -15.17
C ASN A 13 6.49 -4.07 -14.47
N LEU A 14 5.25 -4.16 -14.99
CA LEU A 14 4.07 -3.61 -14.34
C LEU A 14 3.77 -4.29 -12.99
N GLU A 15 3.96 -5.61 -12.91
CA GLU A 15 3.82 -6.35 -11.66
C GLU A 15 4.84 -5.87 -10.60
N LYS A 16 6.11 -5.77 -10.97
CA LYS A 16 7.15 -5.23 -10.08
C LYS A 16 6.86 -3.79 -9.68
N HIS A 17 6.44 -2.96 -10.61
CA HIS A 17 6.13 -1.54 -10.35
C HIS A 17 4.97 -1.38 -9.36
N THR A 18 3.89 -2.14 -9.54
CA THR A 18 2.72 -2.10 -8.64
C THR A 18 3.03 -2.68 -7.26
N GLN A 19 3.87 -3.72 -7.18
CA GLN A 19 4.38 -4.20 -5.89
C GLN A 19 5.24 -3.14 -5.18
N TRP A 20 6.16 -2.51 -5.90
CA TRP A 20 7.00 -1.45 -5.34
C TRP A 20 6.19 -0.25 -4.83
N GLY A 21 5.12 0.14 -5.54
CA GLY A 21 4.20 1.18 -5.07
C GLY A 21 3.54 0.82 -3.73
N ILE A 22 3.13 -0.44 -3.56
CA ILE A 22 2.60 -0.95 -2.28
C ILE A 22 3.69 -0.94 -1.20
N ASP A 23 4.91 -1.37 -1.51
CA ASP A 23 6.03 -1.40 -0.55
C ASP A 23 6.36 0.01 -0.03
N ILE A 24 6.29 1.04 -0.89
CA ILE A 24 6.44 2.44 -0.47
C ILE A 24 5.34 2.86 0.50
N LEU A 25 4.08 2.52 0.19
CA LEU A 25 2.95 2.85 1.07
C LEU A 25 3.11 2.17 2.44
N GLU A 26 3.55 0.93 2.48
CA GLU A 26 3.84 0.23 3.74
C GLU A 26 4.98 0.88 4.52
N LYS A 27 6.03 1.31 3.83
CA LYS A 27 7.12 2.08 4.43
C LYS A 27 6.63 3.40 5.01
N TYR A 28 5.73 4.11 4.31
CA TYR A 28 5.13 5.35 4.80
C TYR A 28 4.25 5.11 6.03
N ILE A 29 3.42 4.06 6.02
CA ILE A 29 2.63 3.66 7.19
C ILE A 29 3.54 3.41 8.40
N LYS A 30 4.64 2.68 8.21
CA LYS A 30 5.63 2.44 9.27
C LYS A 30 6.23 3.74 9.78
N PHE A 31 6.61 4.66 8.89
CA PHE A 31 7.10 5.98 9.26
C PHE A 31 6.09 6.76 10.11
N VAL A 32 4.81 6.79 9.73
CA VAL A 32 3.77 7.49 10.49
C VAL A 32 3.58 6.86 11.88
N LYS A 33 3.63 5.53 11.99
CA LYS A 33 3.57 4.83 13.29
C LYS A 33 4.72 5.22 14.21
N GLU A 34 5.96 5.18 13.71
CA GLU A 34 7.15 5.58 14.48
C GLU A 34 7.09 7.06 14.87
N ARG A 35 6.62 7.93 13.97
CA ARG A 35 6.38 9.34 14.28
C ARG A 35 5.37 9.50 15.42
N THR A 36 4.26 8.77 15.38
CA THR A 36 3.25 8.80 16.44
C THR A 36 3.82 8.37 17.80
N GLU A 37 4.65 7.33 17.83
CA GLU A 37 5.31 6.89 19.06
C GLU A 37 6.24 7.96 19.65
N ILE A 38 6.98 8.67 18.79
CA ILE A 38 7.84 9.80 19.19
C ILE A 38 6.99 10.92 19.80
N GLU A 39 5.90 11.30 19.14
CA GLU A 39 5.02 12.39 19.58
C GLU A 39 4.34 12.07 20.93
N LEU A 40 3.87 10.82 21.12
CA LEU A 40 3.32 10.36 22.40
C LEU A 40 4.37 10.38 23.52
N SER A 41 5.59 9.94 23.23
CA SER A 41 6.70 9.98 24.19
C SER A 41 7.05 11.41 24.59
N TYR A 42 7.10 12.33 23.61
CA TYR A 42 7.37 13.74 23.84
C TYR A 42 6.30 14.39 24.71
N ALA A 43 5.01 14.21 24.37
CA ALA A 43 3.89 14.70 25.16
C ALA A 43 3.93 14.20 26.61
N LYS A 44 4.21 12.90 26.80
CA LYS A 44 4.33 12.30 28.14
C LYS A 44 5.46 12.94 28.95
N GLN A 45 6.61 13.21 28.32
CA GLN A 45 7.74 13.87 28.99
C GLN A 45 7.39 15.30 29.41
N LEU A 46 6.75 16.08 28.53
CA LEU A 46 6.28 17.44 28.86
C LEU A 46 5.27 17.45 30.01
N ARG A 47 4.30 16.54 29.99
CA ARG A 47 3.28 16.43 31.04
C ARG A 47 3.89 16.03 32.39
N ASN A 48 4.80 15.07 32.39
CA ASN A 48 5.51 14.65 33.60
C ASN A 48 6.36 15.80 34.16
N LEU A 49 7.01 16.57 33.29
CA LEU A 49 7.78 17.75 33.68
C LEU A 49 6.86 18.81 34.30
N SER A 50 5.75 19.16 33.66
CA SER A 50 4.79 20.13 34.21
C SER A 50 4.29 19.69 35.59
N LYS A 51 3.84 18.44 35.72
CA LYS A 51 3.36 17.87 36.99
C LYS A 51 4.41 17.85 38.09
N LYS A 52 5.69 17.63 37.75
CA LYS A 52 6.78 17.57 38.73
C LYS A 52 7.01 18.91 39.44
N TYR A 53 6.79 20.02 38.73
CA TYR A 53 7.00 21.38 39.25
C TYR A 53 5.71 22.08 39.68
N GLN A 54 4.55 21.44 39.53
CA GLN A 54 3.29 21.95 40.06
C GLN A 54 3.29 21.96 41.60
N PRO A 55 2.62 22.95 42.23
CA PRO A 55 2.53 23.05 43.68
C PRO A 55 1.85 21.84 44.30
N LYS A 56 2.33 21.41 45.47
CA LYS A 56 1.64 20.39 46.25
C LYS A 56 0.50 21.04 47.04
N LYS A 57 -0.73 20.52 46.86
CA LYS A 57 -1.99 21.02 47.43
C LYS A 57 -2.04 21.24 48.97
N ASN A 58 -1.04 20.82 49.74
CA ASN A 58 -1.02 20.90 51.21
C ASN A 58 0.30 21.49 51.78
N SER A 59 0.97 22.37 51.04
CA SER A 59 2.27 22.93 51.45
C SER A 59 2.13 24.38 51.94
N LYS A 60 3.01 24.80 52.86
CA LYS A 60 3.17 26.21 53.27
C LYS A 60 3.46 27.16 52.09
N GLU A 61 3.81 26.61 50.93
CA GLU A 61 4.05 27.34 49.68
C GLU A 61 2.77 27.98 49.11
N GLU A 62 1.56 27.60 49.55
CA GLU A 62 0.30 28.26 49.14
C GLU A 62 0.34 29.79 49.35
N GLU A 63 1.00 30.23 50.43
CA GLU A 63 1.22 31.65 50.68
C GLU A 63 2.27 32.29 49.76
N GLU A 64 3.16 31.55 49.09
CA GLU A 64 4.13 32.08 48.13
C GLU A 64 3.50 32.30 46.75
N TYR A 65 2.48 31.54 46.37
CA TYR A 65 1.79 31.70 45.07
C TYR A 65 0.91 32.97 44.98
N LYS A 66 0.91 33.82 46.01
CA LYS A 66 0.29 35.15 45.95
C LYS A 66 1.10 36.14 45.10
N TYR A 67 2.42 35.95 44.98
CA TYR A 67 3.30 36.82 44.19
C TYR A 67 3.11 36.61 42.69
N THR A 68 3.19 37.70 41.93
CA THR A 68 3.00 37.70 40.47
C THR A 68 3.98 36.80 39.73
N ALA A 69 5.24 36.74 40.18
CA ALA A 69 6.25 35.85 39.62
C ALA A 69 5.85 34.36 39.74
N CYS A 70 5.35 33.94 40.90
CA CYS A 70 4.88 32.57 41.12
C CYS A 70 3.66 32.26 40.25
N LYS A 71 2.71 33.20 40.12
CA LYS A 71 1.54 33.04 39.22
C LYS A 71 1.96 32.91 37.75
N ALA A 72 2.94 33.69 37.29
CA ALA A 72 3.45 33.60 35.92
C ALA A 72 4.11 32.23 35.66
N PHE A 73 4.88 31.71 36.62
CA PHE A 73 5.45 30.38 36.52
C PHE A 73 4.37 29.29 36.43
N LEU A 74 3.34 29.36 37.28
CA LEU A 74 2.19 28.43 37.22
C LEU A 74 1.46 28.49 35.89
N SER A 75 1.25 29.69 35.35
CA SER A 75 0.66 29.85 34.01
C SER A 75 1.50 29.13 32.96
N THR A 76 2.83 29.27 33.02
CA THR A 76 3.75 28.60 32.09
C THR A 76 3.68 27.06 32.21
N LEU A 77 3.55 26.53 33.44
CA LEU A 77 3.37 25.08 33.66
C LEU A 77 2.04 24.57 33.10
N ASN A 78 0.96 25.34 33.24
CA ASN A 78 -0.35 25.00 32.70
C ASN A 78 -0.34 25.00 31.17
N GLU A 79 0.19 26.06 30.55
CA GLU A 79 0.35 26.14 29.09
C GLU A 79 1.19 24.97 28.55
N MET A 80 2.27 24.59 29.23
CA MET A 80 3.08 23.42 28.83
C MET A 80 2.30 22.10 28.96
N ASN A 81 1.41 21.98 29.96
CA ASN A 81 0.54 20.81 30.11
C ASN A 81 -0.51 20.74 29.00
N ASP A 82 -1.07 21.88 28.60
CA ASP A 82 -2.07 21.97 27.52
C ASP A 82 -1.41 21.72 26.16
N TYR A 83 -0.21 22.26 25.95
CA TYR A 83 0.62 21.96 24.77
C TYR A 83 0.92 20.46 24.65
N ALA A 84 1.28 19.79 25.75
CA ALA A 84 1.42 18.34 25.76
C ALA A 84 0.13 17.61 25.37
N GLY A 85 -1.04 18.11 25.79
CA GLY A 85 -2.34 17.58 25.37
C GLY A 85 -2.59 17.71 23.86
N GLN A 86 -2.17 18.82 23.25
CA GLN A 86 -2.28 18.99 21.80
C GLN A 86 -1.44 17.97 21.02
N HIS A 87 -0.22 17.68 21.49
CA HIS A 87 0.62 16.61 20.89
C HIS A 87 -0.02 15.22 20.97
N GLU A 88 -0.76 14.92 22.05
CA GLU A 88 -1.52 13.67 22.15
C GLU A 88 -2.67 13.62 21.14
N VAL A 89 -3.43 14.71 20.99
CA VAL A 89 -4.50 14.80 20.00
C VAL A 89 -3.95 14.62 18.57
N ILE A 90 -2.81 15.23 18.26
CA ILE A 90 -2.14 15.05 16.95
C ILE A 90 -1.74 13.58 16.76
N SER A 91 -1.23 12.92 17.80
CA SER A 91 -0.86 11.49 17.79
C SER A 91 -2.06 10.57 17.56
N GLU A 92 -3.18 10.86 18.22
CA GLU A 92 -4.44 10.13 18.03
C GLU A 92 -4.98 10.31 16.60
N ASN A 93 -4.89 11.52 16.04
CA ASN A 93 -5.29 11.80 14.66
C ASN A 93 -4.39 11.07 13.64
N MET A 94 -3.08 11.07 13.83
CA MET A 94 -2.16 10.29 12.98
C MET A 94 -2.47 8.78 13.01
N THR A 95 -2.89 8.27 14.16
CA THR A 95 -3.27 6.86 14.29
C THR A 95 -4.59 6.60 13.58
N SER A 96 -5.63 7.34 13.96
CA SER A 96 -7.02 7.05 13.55
C SER A 96 -7.32 7.46 12.11
N GLN A 97 -6.83 8.60 11.63
CA GLN A 97 -7.18 9.14 10.32
C GLN A 97 -6.15 8.83 9.24
N ILE A 98 -4.90 8.58 9.61
CA ILE A 98 -3.83 8.29 8.64
C ILE A 98 -3.50 6.81 8.65
N THR A 99 -3.06 6.28 9.79
CA THR A 99 -2.54 4.91 9.86
C THR A 99 -3.63 3.87 9.57
N VAL A 100 -4.80 3.97 10.20
CA VAL A 100 -5.90 3.01 10.00
C VAL A 100 -6.41 3.03 8.56
N ASP A 101 -6.65 4.22 8.01
CA ASP A 101 -7.19 4.37 6.65
C ASP A 101 -6.19 3.89 5.59
N LEU A 102 -4.91 4.23 5.72
CA LEU A 102 -3.87 3.73 4.81
C LEU A 102 -3.67 2.22 4.92
N MET A 103 -3.76 1.65 6.13
CA MET A 103 -3.68 0.19 6.30
C MET A 103 -4.85 -0.52 5.60
N ARG A 104 -6.07 0.01 5.71
CA ARG A 104 -7.24 -0.51 4.98
C ARG A 104 -7.04 -0.41 3.47
N TYR A 105 -6.64 0.78 2.99
CA TYR A 105 -6.41 1.02 1.57
C TYR A 105 -5.34 0.10 0.97
N VAL A 106 -4.24 -0.14 1.67
CA VAL A 106 -3.18 -1.07 1.22
C VAL A 106 -3.70 -2.51 1.13
N GLN A 107 -4.58 -2.95 2.03
CA GLN A 107 -5.18 -4.29 1.96
C GLN A 107 -6.07 -4.43 0.72
N GLU A 108 -6.90 -3.43 0.45
CA GLU A 108 -7.76 -3.38 -0.74
C GLU A 108 -6.91 -3.40 -2.02
N LEU A 109 -5.88 -2.53 -2.11
CA LEU A 109 -4.95 -2.51 -3.25
C LEU A 109 -4.25 -3.84 -3.48
N LYS A 110 -3.79 -4.52 -2.42
CA LYS A 110 -3.16 -5.84 -2.54
C LYS A 110 -4.12 -6.87 -3.12
N GLN A 111 -5.38 -6.83 -2.69
CA GLN A 111 -6.41 -7.74 -3.18
C GLN A 111 -6.77 -7.46 -4.64
N GLU A 112 -6.96 -6.19 -5.01
CA GLU A 112 -7.21 -5.77 -6.39
C GLU A 112 -6.07 -6.18 -7.33
N ARG A 113 -4.82 -5.92 -6.92
CA ARG A 113 -3.63 -6.32 -7.69
C ARG A 113 -3.57 -7.83 -7.89
N LYS A 114 -3.86 -8.61 -6.85
CA LYS A 114 -3.89 -10.09 -6.94
C LYS A 114 -4.95 -10.57 -7.93
N SER A 115 -6.14 -9.96 -7.89
CA SER A 115 -7.23 -10.30 -8.81
C SER A 115 -6.86 -9.97 -10.26
N ALA A 116 -6.30 -8.79 -10.52
CA ALA A 116 -5.84 -8.38 -11.84
C ALA A 116 -4.74 -9.32 -12.39
N ARG A 117 -3.77 -9.71 -11.54
CA ARG A 117 -2.73 -10.69 -11.90
C ARG A 117 -3.33 -12.03 -12.32
N GLN A 118 -4.27 -12.56 -11.54
CA GLN A 118 -4.93 -13.84 -11.86
C GLN A 118 -5.70 -13.75 -13.19
N GLN A 119 -6.40 -12.65 -13.42
CA GLN A 119 -7.12 -12.44 -14.68
C GLN A 119 -6.17 -12.39 -15.88
N ALA A 120 -5.03 -11.72 -15.76
CA ALA A 120 -4.02 -11.67 -16.81
C ALA A 120 -3.44 -13.06 -17.12
N GLN A 121 -3.12 -13.85 -16.09
CA GLN A 121 -2.62 -15.22 -16.25
C GLN A 121 -3.63 -16.12 -16.97
N ILE A 122 -4.92 -16.02 -16.62
CA ILE A 122 -5.99 -16.77 -17.31
C ILE A 122 -6.04 -16.39 -18.79
N ARG A 123 -5.97 -15.09 -19.12
CA ARG A 123 -6.00 -14.63 -20.51
C ARG A 123 -4.79 -15.09 -21.31
N GLN A 124 -3.60 -15.10 -20.69
CA GLN A 124 -2.39 -15.60 -21.31
C GLN A 124 -2.50 -17.11 -21.60
N GLN A 125 -2.95 -17.91 -20.63
CA GLN A 125 -3.14 -19.35 -20.82
C GLN A 125 -4.12 -19.63 -21.97
N MET A 126 -5.26 -18.94 -22.02
CA MET A 126 -6.25 -19.10 -23.10
C MET A 126 -5.64 -18.80 -24.49
N ALA A 127 -4.77 -17.79 -24.58
CA ALA A 127 -4.10 -17.44 -25.83
C ALA A 127 -3.06 -18.51 -26.24
N GLU A 128 -2.32 -19.06 -25.28
CA GLU A 128 -1.37 -20.15 -25.50
C GLU A 128 -2.07 -21.43 -25.95
N ASP A 129 -3.18 -21.79 -25.31
CA ASP A 129 -4.00 -22.95 -25.69
C ASP A 129 -4.55 -22.79 -27.12
N SER A 130 -5.12 -21.62 -27.44
CA SER A 130 -5.64 -21.33 -28.79
C SER A 130 -4.55 -21.41 -29.86
N LYS A 131 -3.33 -20.97 -29.53
CA LYS A 131 -2.17 -21.06 -30.42
C LYS A 131 -1.74 -22.52 -30.63
N ALA A 132 -1.75 -23.34 -29.58
CA ALA A 132 -1.44 -24.76 -29.66
C ALA A 132 -2.46 -25.50 -30.55
N ASP A 133 -3.75 -25.26 -30.35
CA ASP A 133 -4.83 -25.84 -31.16
C ASP A 133 -4.68 -25.47 -32.64
N TYR A 134 -4.44 -24.18 -32.93
CA TYR A 134 -4.19 -23.72 -34.28
C TYR A 134 -2.98 -24.42 -34.92
N SER A 135 -1.88 -24.57 -34.18
CA SER A 135 -0.68 -25.27 -34.67
C SER A 135 -0.97 -26.73 -35.01
N LEU A 136 -1.77 -27.43 -34.19
CA LEU A 136 -2.17 -28.82 -34.43
C LEU A 136 -3.03 -28.94 -35.70
N ILE A 137 -4.03 -28.07 -35.85
CA ILE A 137 -4.91 -28.06 -37.03
C ILE A 137 -4.09 -27.76 -38.29
N LEU A 138 -3.17 -26.80 -38.23
CA LEU A 138 -2.30 -26.45 -39.36
C LEU A 138 -1.41 -27.62 -39.79
N GLN A 139 -0.82 -28.35 -38.84
CA GLN A 139 -0.02 -29.54 -39.14
C GLN A 139 -0.85 -30.60 -39.86
N ARG A 140 -2.05 -30.88 -39.34
CA ARG A 140 -2.96 -31.84 -39.96
C ARG A 140 -3.40 -31.41 -41.36
N PHE A 141 -3.78 -30.14 -41.53
CA PHE A 141 -4.17 -29.59 -42.82
C PHE A 141 -3.04 -29.71 -43.86
N ASN A 142 -1.80 -29.40 -43.46
CA ASN A 142 -0.65 -29.55 -44.34
C ASN A 142 -0.41 -31.01 -44.77
N GLN A 143 -0.63 -31.96 -43.86
CA GLN A 143 -0.56 -33.38 -44.17
C GLN A 143 -1.66 -33.78 -45.18
N GLU A 144 -2.92 -33.42 -44.90
CA GLU A 144 -4.06 -33.73 -45.78
C GLU A 144 -3.88 -33.08 -47.16
N GLN A 145 -3.35 -31.85 -47.22
CA GLN A 145 -3.02 -31.17 -48.47
C GLN A 145 -1.92 -31.91 -49.23
N TRP A 146 -0.86 -32.36 -48.54
CA TRP A 146 0.21 -33.12 -49.18
C TRP A 146 -0.32 -34.43 -49.77
N GLU A 147 -1.11 -35.19 -49.00
CA GLU A 147 -1.76 -36.42 -49.44
C GLU A 147 -2.69 -36.18 -50.64
N TYR A 148 -3.43 -35.08 -50.66
CA TYR A 148 -4.28 -34.71 -51.79
C TYR A 148 -3.51 -34.57 -53.09
N TYR A 149 -2.44 -33.76 -53.11
CA TYR A 149 -1.70 -33.47 -54.33
C TYR A 149 -0.71 -34.57 -54.74
N HIS A 150 -0.16 -35.32 -53.79
CA HIS A 150 0.92 -36.29 -54.07
C HIS A 150 0.44 -37.74 -54.05
N THR A 151 -0.75 -38.02 -53.52
CA THR A 151 -1.31 -39.37 -53.45
C THR A 151 -2.65 -39.44 -54.15
N HIS A 152 -3.64 -38.65 -53.73
CA HIS A 152 -5.02 -38.81 -54.21
C HIS A 152 -5.20 -38.38 -55.68
N ILE A 153 -4.77 -37.17 -56.04
CA ILE A 153 -4.91 -36.66 -57.41
C ILE A 153 -4.16 -37.53 -58.44
N PRO A 154 -2.88 -37.89 -58.24
CA PRO A 154 -2.17 -38.78 -59.17
C PRO A 154 -2.89 -40.12 -59.36
N ASN A 155 -3.38 -40.73 -58.28
CA ASN A 155 -4.07 -42.01 -58.34
C ASN A 155 -5.43 -41.93 -59.06
N ILE A 156 -6.15 -40.81 -58.95
CA ILE A 156 -7.39 -40.59 -59.70
C ILE A 156 -7.07 -40.42 -61.19
N PHE A 157 -6.08 -39.59 -61.51
CA PHE A 157 -5.74 -39.26 -62.90
C PHE A 157 -5.12 -40.43 -63.66
N GLN A 158 -4.47 -41.38 -62.99
CA GLN A 158 -3.98 -42.62 -63.64
C GLN A 158 -5.11 -43.57 -64.11
N LYS A 159 -6.33 -43.41 -63.60
CA LYS A 159 -7.47 -44.28 -63.92
C LYS A 159 -8.36 -43.72 -65.03
N ILE A 160 -8.07 -42.52 -65.51
CA ILE A 160 -8.73 -41.86 -66.64
C ILE A 160 -7.85 -42.05 -67.87
#